data_AF-A0A2V8L5A2-F1
#
_entry.id   AF-A0A2V8L5A2-F1
#
_cell.length_a   1.000
_cell.length_b   1.000
_cell.length_c   1.000
_cell.angle_alpha   90.00
_cell.angle_beta   90.00
_cell.angle_gamma   90.00
#
_symmetry.space_group_name_H-M   'P 1'
#
loop_
_entity.id
_entity.type
_entity.pdbx_description
1 polymer ?
#
loop_
_entity_poly.entity_id
_entity_poly.type
_entity_poly.pdbx_seq_one_letter_code
_entity_poly.pdbx_strand_id
1 'polypeptide(L)'
;MFDPHGEPLAAALVRAYLRQYTPYGTQLKIVRTGMTNDMGEFRLFGLNFGEYFVSAGYSDRDRAAAIGRTQLSANVSRADDGYATIFYDGAEDISRARAAHLAPGSDPGTLNIYLRSSARFRIRGQVLPLMDGAKIVLAPKGGDLREADYSTQPDTTGAFEIGGVSPGSYLMLATAADGALSSDAIAVNVTDSDIDGVRLALQDTTFIPGRLFLEGSLRANLSGVHVKLVRSSTEFDQRIDALAGPDGGFTLEHVAPLAEYDVAVDPLPPGTYVKSISSLSRDILPGKSRLPELQPLRIVLAAATDGLEVQVTKGGDAAAGMQVVLVPDPSLRRRADRYITGFTGESGDLRLTAVPPGRYTAYAFEQIEPGAYYALAYSAAADNRFRDRAVSVTVGDSGTKAIQLRVIPAAETAGGLQ
;
A
#
# COMPACT_ATOMS: atom_id res chain seq x y z
N MET A 1 0.99 28.07 6.99
CA MET A 1 -0.35 27.65 6.52
C MET A 1 -1.21 28.87 6.48
N PHE A 2 -1.89 29.09 5.36
CA PHE A 2 -2.72 30.27 5.19
C PHE A 2 -4.10 29.86 4.69
N ASP A 3 -5.12 30.59 5.13
CA ASP A 3 -6.46 30.51 4.57
C ASP A 3 -6.54 31.24 3.19
N PRO A 4 -7.69 31.24 2.50
CA PRO A 4 -7.85 31.90 1.21
C PRO A 4 -7.73 33.43 1.27
N HIS A 5 -7.81 34.02 2.46
CA HIS A 5 -7.60 35.45 2.67
C HIS A 5 -6.13 35.78 2.96
N GLY A 6 -5.28 34.77 3.08
CA GLY A 6 -3.86 34.91 3.39
C GLY A 6 -3.58 35.01 4.89
N GLU A 7 -4.57 34.74 5.75
CA GLU A 7 -4.39 34.77 7.19
C GLU A 7 -3.86 33.42 7.71
N PRO A 8 -3.01 33.41 8.75
CA PRO A 8 -2.55 32.18 9.37
C PRO A 8 -3.72 31.33 9.89
N LEU A 9 -3.72 30.03 9.57
CA LEU A 9 -4.79 29.13 9.99
C LEU A 9 -4.32 28.17 11.08
N ALA A 10 -4.95 28.24 12.25
CA ALA A 10 -4.66 27.38 13.40
C ALA A 10 -5.44 26.07 13.35
N ALA A 11 -4.86 24.98 13.89
CA ALA A 11 -5.51 23.67 13.98
C ALA A 11 -5.88 23.02 12.64
N ALA A 12 -5.20 23.39 11.55
CA ALA A 12 -5.30 22.67 10.28
C ALA A 12 -4.55 21.35 10.36
N LEU A 13 -5.18 20.29 9.87
CA LEU A 13 -4.59 18.96 9.81
C LEU A 13 -3.56 18.93 8.69
N VAL A 14 -2.33 18.55 9.00
CA VAL A 14 -1.27 18.35 8.01
C VAL A 14 -0.86 16.89 7.99
N ARG A 15 -0.80 16.28 6.81
CA ARG A 15 -0.40 14.88 6.62
C ARG A 15 0.77 14.79 5.66
N ALA A 16 1.75 13.95 5.99
CA ALA A 16 2.78 13.50 5.05
C ALA A 16 2.44 12.08 4.59
N TYR A 17 2.40 11.91 3.27
CA TYR A 17 2.23 10.63 2.60
C TYR A 17 3.57 10.20 2.01
N LEU A 18 3.89 8.93 2.23
CA LEU A 18 4.95 8.25 1.52
C LEU A 18 4.33 7.40 0.40
N ARG A 19 4.98 7.41 -0.76
CA ARG A 19 4.65 6.50 -1.85
C ARG A 19 5.23 5.13 -1.55
N GLN A 20 4.40 4.22 -1.06
CA GLN A 20 4.84 2.87 -0.78
C GLN A 20 4.71 1.99 -2.02
N TYR A 21 5.82 1.39 -2.44
CA TYR A 21 5.83 0.41 -3.51
C TYR A 21 5.59 -0.98 -2.93
N THR A 22 4.59 -1.69 -3.45
CA THR A 22 4.27 -3.07 -3.04
C THR A 22 4.27 -3.99 -4.27
N PRO A 23 4.32 -5.33 -4.10
CA PRO A 23 4.13 -6.27 -5.21
C PRO A 23 2.78 -6.09 -5.94
N TYR A 24 1.81 -5.45 -5.29
CA TYR A 24 0.44 -5.32 -5.80
C TYR A 24 0.21 -4.01 -6.56
N GLY A 25 1.15 -3.07 -6.46
CA GLY A 25 1.09 -1.73 -7.00
C GLY A 25 1.61 -0.70 -6.01
N THR A 26 1.50 0.57 -6.38
CA THR A 26 1.82 1.69 -5.50
C THR A 26 0.63 2.00 -4.59
N GLN A 27 0.90 2.24 -3.31
CA GLN A 27 -0.07 2.71 -2.33
C GLN A 27 0.44 3.99 -1.68
N LEU A 28 -0.47 4.81 -1.19
CA LEU A 28 -0.13 6.00 -0.42
C LEU A 28 -0.33 5.69 1.05
N LYS A 29 0.74 5.88 1.82
CA LYS A 29 0.72 5.64 3.25
C LYS A 29 0.90 6.94 3.99
N ILE A 30 -0.03 7.26 4.90
CA ILE A 30 0.18 8.34 5.86
C ILE A 30 1.30 7.89 6.81
N VAL A 31 2.41 8.60 6.81
CA VAL A 31 3.58 8.30 7.66
C VAL A 31 3.72 9.28 8.80
N ARG A 32 3.10 10.45 8.68
CA ARG A 32 3.08 11.46 9.72
C ARG A 32 1.87 12.35 9.61
N THR A 33 1.38 12.77 10.77
CA THR A 33 0.31 13.74 10.92
C THR A 33 0.76 14.80 11.92
N GLY A 34 0.34 16.04 11.71
CA GLY A 34 0.57 17.15 12.61
C GLY A 34 -0.53 18.20 12.47
N MET A 35 -0.46 19.24 13.28
CA MET A 35 -1.36 20.37 13.20
C MET A 35 -0.60 21.67 13.13
N THR A 36 -1.25 22.69 12.59
CA THR A 36 -0.74 24.06 12.64
C THR A 36 -0.99 24.69 14.00
N ASN A 37 -0.04 25.49 14.49
CA ASN A 37 -0.19 26.35 15.66
C ASN A 37 -1.04 27.60 15.34
N ASP A 38 -1.22 28.47 16.32
CA ASP A 38 -1.91 29.75 16.21
C ASP A 38 -1.30 30.72 15.17
N MET A 39 -0.03 30.55 14.84
CA MET A 39 0.67 31.27 13.76
C MET A 39 0.60 30.55 12.40
N GLY A 40 -0.18 29.48 12.27
CA GLY A 40 -0.29 28.70 11.04
C GLY A 40 0.96 27.89 10.70
N GLU A 41 1.92 27.78 11.60
CA GLU A 41 3.16 27.01 11.44
C GLU A 41 2.93 25.55 11.82
N PHE A 42 3.58 24.63 11.13
CA PHE A 42 3.51 23.20 11.45
C PHE A 42 4.90 22.58 11.36
N ARG A 43 5.08 21.44 12.04
CA ARG A 43 6.32 20.66 11.96
C ARG A 43 6.02 19.16 11.93
N LEU A 44 6.42 18.50 10.85
CA LEU A 44 6.42 17.04 10.72
C LEU A 44 7.84 16.51 10.97
N PHE A 45 8.15 16.15 12.22
CA PHE A 45 9.48 15.65 12.60
C PHE A 45 9.55 14.11 12.54
N GLY A 46 10.75 13.53 12.59
CA GLY A 46 10.95 12.07 12.65
C GLY A 46 10.68 11.33 11.34
N LEU A 47 10.73 12.04 10.21
CA LEU A 47 10.70 11.47 8.87
C LEU A 47 12.11 11.05 8.44
N ASN A 48 12.23 9.89 7.79
CA ASN A 48 13.47 9.48 7.14
C ASN A 48 13.71 10.36 5.90
N PHE A 49 14.94 10.43 5.39
CA PHE A 49 15.20 11.08 4.11
C PHE A 49 14.39 10.40 2.99
N GLY A 50 13.85 11.17 2.03
CA GLY A 50 12.97 10.63 1.00
C GLY A 50 12.04 11.66 0.37
N GLU A 51 11.13 11.19 -0.46
CA GLU A 51 10.11 12.03 -1.12
C GLU A 51 8.75 11.87 -0.44
N TYR A 52 8.16 13.01 -0.07
CA TYR A 52 6.89 13.04 0.64
C TYR A 52 5.89 13.93 -0.10
N PHE A 53 4.65 13.47 -0.19
CA PHE A 53 3.53 14.33 -0.57
C PHE A 53 2.97 14.90 0.72
N VAL A 54 2.86 16.22 0.82
CA VAL A 54 2.34 16.88 2.03
C VAL A 54 0.98 17.47 1.69
N SER A 55 -0.05 17.16 2.47
CA SER A 55 -1.37 17.79 2.32
C SER A 55 -1.77 18.51 3.59
N ALA A 56 -2.67 19.48 3.44
CA ALA A 56 -3.37 20.10 4.54
C ALA A 56 -4.86 20.15 4.30
N GLY A 57 -5.65 19.89 5.33
CA GLY A 57 -7.11 19.96 5.31
C GLY A 57 -7.63 20.67 6.55
N TYR A 58 -8.79 21.30 6.41
CA TYR A 58 -9.49 21.95 7.51
C TYR A 58 -10.97 21.65 7.43
N SER A 59 -11.43 20.74 8.29
CA SER A 59 -12.83 20.40 8.50
C SER A 59 -13.02 19.93 9.94
N ASP A 60 -14.25 19.94 10.45
CA ASP A 60 -14.53 19.43 11.79
C ASP A 60 -14.16 17.93 11.91
N ARG A 61 -14.28 17.21 10.80
CA ARG A 61 -13.84 15.82 10.61
C ARG A 61 -12.31 15.66 10.69
N ASP A 62 -11.55 16.47 9.94
CA ASP A 62 -10.08 16.44 9.97
C ASP A 62 -9.56 16.72 11.39
N ARG A 63 -10.22 17.64 12.09
CA ARG A 63 -9.91 17.97 13.48
C ARG A 63 -10.26 16.80 14.38
N ALA A 64 -11.48 16.24 14.30
CA ALA A 64 -11.87 15.09 15.11
C ALA A 64 -10.91 13.89 14.96
N ALA A 65 -10.43 13.61 13.74
CA ALA A 65 -9.51 12.51 13.44
C ALA A 65 -8.12 12.66 14.11
N ALA A 66 -7.69 13.88 14.44
CA ALA A 66 -6.33 14.14 14.90
C ALA A 66 -6.20 14.62 16.36
N ILE A 67 -7.28 15.09 17.01
CA ILE A 67 -7.25 15.60 18.40
C ILE A 67 -8.24 14.92 19.37
N GLY A 68 -9.04 13.97 18.92
CA GLY A 68 -10.05 13.33 19.76
C GLY A 68 -11.04 14.37 20.33
N ARG A 69 -11.07 14.55 21.66
CA ARG A 69 -11.96 15.50 22.36
C ARG A 69 -11.33 16.85 22.73
N THR A 70 -10.11 17.13 22.29
CA THR A 70 -9.42 18.38 22.66
C THR A 70 -10.02 19.55 21.89
N GLN A 71 -10.52 20.55 22.61
CA GLN A 71 -11.16 21.73 22.01
C GLN A 71 -10.08 22.78 21.69
N LEU A 72 -9.65 22.84 20.44
CA LEU A 72 -8.80 23.93 19.94
C LEU A 72 -9.66 25.15 19.61
N SER A 73 -9.23 26.34 20.01
CA SER A 73 -9.83 27.61 19.59
C SER A 73 -9.52 27.84 18.11
N ALA A 74 -10.41 27.38 17.24
CA ALA A 74 -10.37 27.69 15.82
C ALA A 74 -10.50 29.20 15.62
N ASN A 75 -9.70 29.77 14.73
CA ASN A 75 -9.87 31.14 14.26
C ASN A 75 -10.83 31.25 13.05
N VAL A 76 -11.54 30.16 12.71
CA VAL A 76 -12.59 30.14 11.70
C VAL A 76 -13.92 29.72 12.33
N SER A 77 -14.99 30.43 11.97
CA SER A 77 -16.34 30.25 12.53
C SER A 77 -17.05 28.97 12.05
N ARG A 78 -16.76 28.47 10.84
CA ARG A 78 -17.24 27.18 10.31
C ARG A 78 -16.18 26.50 9.44
N ALA A 79 -15.57 25.44 9.97
CA ALA A 79 -14.52 24.68 9.28
C ALA A 79 -15.04 23.95 8.04
N ASP A 80 -16.29 23.48 8.08
CA ASP A 80 -16.89 22.67 7.02
C ASP A 80 -17.37 23.51 5.81
N ASP A 81 -17.28 24.84 5.86
CA ASP A 81 -17.78 25.78 4.84
C ASP A 81 -16.83 25.98 3.62
N GLY A 82 -15.76 25.17 3.44
CA GLY A 82 -15.11 25.13 2.12
C GLY A 82 -13.61 24.86 2.01
N TYR A 83 -12.87 24.51 3.05
CA TYR A 83 -11.43 24.24 2.88
C TYR A 83 -11.17 22.79 2.51
N ALA A 84 -11.08 22.50 1.21
CA ALA A 84 -10.68 21.19 0.73
C ALA A 84 -9.25 20.83 1.18
N THR A 85 -8.97 19.53 1.20
CA THR A 85 -7.60 19.04 1.31
C THR A 85 -6.80 19.51 0.10
N ILE A 86 -5.71 20.23 0.33
CA ILE A 86 -4.80 20.70 -0.71
C ILE A 86 -3.39 20.16 -0.44
N PHE A 87 -2.74 19.70 -1.49
CA PHE A 87 -1.35 19.28 -1.46
C PHE A 87 -0.40 20.47 -1.61
N TYR A 88 0.81 20.31 -1.09
CA TYR A 88 1.92 21.23 -1.31
C TYR A 88 2.05 21.59 -2.81
N ASP A 89 2.28 22.88 -3.08
CA ASP A 89 2.26 23.50 -4.41
C ASP A 89 0.85 23.62 -5.05
N GLY A 90 -0.21 23.37 -4.28
CA GLY A 90 -1.59 23.78 -4.61
C GLY A 90 -2.42 22.76 -5.39
N ALA A 91 -2.00 21.50 -5.50
CA ALA A 91 -2.80 20.45 -6.15
C ALA A 91 -3.95 19.97 -5.26
N GLU A 92 -5.11 19.70 -5.85
CA GLU A 92 -6.29 19.12 -5.15
C GLU A 92 -6.32 17.59 -5.21
N ASP A 93 -5.51 17.00 -6.10
CA ASP A 93 -5.36 15.57 -6.27
C ASP A 93 -3.90 15.19 -6.08
N ILE A 94 -3.64 14.12 -5.32
CA ILE A 94 -2.30 13.61 -5.07
C ILE A 94 -1.60 13.13 -6.34
N SER A 95 -2.35 12.69 -7.37
CA SER A 95 -1.80 12.29 -8.66
C SER A 95 -1.14 13.46 -9.40
N ARG A 96 -1.50 14.69 -9.03
CA ARG A 96 -0.95 15.95 -9.58
C ARG A 96 -0.11 16.70 -8.54
N ALA A 97 0.03 16.17 -7.33
CA ALA A 97 0.77 16.80 -6.26
C ALA A 97 2.28 16.73 -6.53
N ARG A 98 2.97 17.77 -6.09
CA ARG A 98 4.42 17.81 -6.12
C ARG A 98 4.99 17.16 -4.86
N ALA A 99 5.98 16.30 -5.04
CA ALA A 99 6.72 15.75 -3.92
C ALA A 99 7.67 16.79 -3.31
N ALA A 100 7.72 16.85 -1.99
CA ALA A 100 8.73 17.55 -1.23
C ALA A 100 9.89 16.59 -0.94
N HIS A 101 11.10 16.98 -1.31
CA HIS A 101 12.31 16.18 -1.09
C HIS A 101 12.93 16.52 0.27
N LEU A 102 13.10 15.50 1.11
CA LEU A 102 13.77 15.60 2.41
C LEU A 102 15.16 14.96 2.33
N ALA A 103 16.21 15.79 2.26
CA ALA A 103 17.60 15.34 2.27
C ALA A 103 18.10 15.01 3.70
N PRO A 104 19.10 14.12 3.86
CA PRO A 104 19.65 13.78 5.17
C PRO A 104 20.19 15.01 5.91
N GLY A 105 19.79 15.19 7.17
CA GLY A 105 20.25 16.29 8.02
C GLY A 105 19.83 17.70 7.56
N SER A 106 19.01 17.78 6.51
CA SER A 106 18.51 19.04 5.97
C SER A 106 17.11 19.32 6.50
N ASP A 107 16.86 20.58 6.85
CA ASP A 107 15.49 21.09 6.91
C ASP A 107 15.08 21.41 5.46
N PRO A 108 14.00 20.82 4.90
CA PRO A 108 13.60 21.04 3.51
C PRO A 108 13.15 22.48 3.24
N GLY A 109 13.19 23.36 4.25
CA GLY A 109 12.73 24.74 4.16
C GLY A 109 11.24 24.84 4.46
N THR A 110 10.76 26.08 4.53
CA THR A 110 9.36 26.35 4.86
C THR A 110 8.44 25.91 3.72
N LEU A 111 7.64 24.86 3.96
CA LEU A 111 6.57 24.45 3.06
C LEU A 111 5.34 25.33 3.30
N ASN A 112 5.10 26.28 2.39
CA ASN A 112 3.89 27.08 2.41
C ASN A 112 2.75 26.35 1.69
N ILE A 113 1.62 26.23 2.38
CA ILE A 113 0.38 25.70 1.83
C ILE A 113 -0.70 26.76 2.04
N TYR A 114 -1.41 27.07 0.96
CA TYR A 114 -2.52 28.02 0.92
C TYR A 114 -3.79 27.23 0.68
N LEU A 115 -4.67 27.18 1.68
CA LEU A 115 -5.97 26.58 1.51
C LEU A 115 -6.82 27.45 0.59
N ARG A 116 -7.70 26.82 -0.18
CA ARG A 116 -8.66 27.50 -1.05
C ARG A 116 -10.06 27.25 -0.56
N SER A 117 -10.91 28.25 -0.73
CA SER A 117 -12.35 28.04 -0.63
C SER A 117 -12.77 27.26 -1.86
N SER A 118 -13.41 26.12 -1.61
CA SER A 118 -13.86 25.17 -2.61
C SER A 118 -15.25 24.69 -2.19
N ALA A 119 -16.12 24.51 -3.17
CA ALA A 119 -17.42 23.91 -2.90
C ALA A 119 -17.20 22.49 -2.33
N ARG A 120 -17.89 22.20 -1.23
CA ARG A 120 -18.01 20.86 -0.68
C ARG A 120 -19.35 20.28 -1.10
N PHE A 121 -19.35 19.01 -1.48
CA PHE A 121 -20.50 18.32 -2.03
C PHE A 121 -21.02 17.25 -1.08
N ARG A 122 -22.20 16.74 -1.41
CA ARG A 122 -22.84 15.62 -0.72
C ARG A 122 -22.86 14.39 -1.61
N ILE A 123 -22.75 13.24 -0.99
CA ILE A 123 -23.02 11.95 -1.63
C ILE A 123 -24.25 11.34 -0.94
N ARG A 124 -25.31 11.10 -1.69
CA ARG A 124 -26.57 10.50 -1.21
C ARG A 124 -26.83 9.16 -1.88
N GLY A 125 -27.33 8.21 -1.10
CA GLY A 125 -27.60 6.88 -1.60
C GLY A 125 -28.40 6.00 -0.66
N GLN A 126 -28.46 4.72 -0.99
CA GLN A 126 -29.11 3.68 -0.21
C GLN A 126 -28.21 2.45 -0.03
N VAL A 127 -28.24 1.89 1.17
CA VAL A 127 -27.72 0.56 1.49
C VAL A 127 -28.88 -0.42 1.44
N LEU A 128 -28.71 -1.53 0.70
CA LEU A 128 -29.73 -2.55 0.53
C LEU A 128 -29.12 -3.96 0.65
N PRO A 129 -29.76 -4.92 1.36
CA PRO A 129 -30.88 -4.72 2.27
C PRO A 129 -30.52 -3.81 3.46
N LEU A 130 -31.54 -3.26 4.12
CA LEU A 130 -31.36 -2.56 5.39
C LEU A 130 -30.89 -3.55 6.45
N MET A 131 -29.78 -3.23 7.11
CA MET A 131 -29.18 -4.05 8.16
C MET A 131 -28.83 -3.19 9.36
N ASP A 132 -29.15 -3.68 10.55
CA ASP A 132 -28.72 -3.04 11.79
C ASP A 132 -27.18 -3.03 11.88
N GLY A 133 -26.63 -1.90 12.34
CA GLY A 133 -25.18 -1.71 12.45
C GLY A 133 -24.46 -1.56 11.11
N ALA A 134 -25.17 -1.34 10.00
CA ALA A 134 -24.55 -1.03 8.72
C ALA A 134 -23.69 0.25 8.81
N LYS A 135 -22.49 0.19 8.25
CA LYS A 135 -21.53 1.29 8.21
C LYS A 135 -21.07 1.51 6.78
N ILE A 136 -21.18 2.74 6.30
CA ILE A 136 -20.63 3.18 5.03
C ILE A 136 -19.28 3.81 5.30
N VAL A 137 -18.29 3.45 4.49
CA VAL A 137 -16.95 4.00 4.52
C VAL A 137 -16.63 4.58 3.15
N LEU A 138 -16.02 5.76 3.14
CA LEU A 138 -15.55 6.45 1.94
C LEU A 138 -14.10 6.91 2.17
N ALA A 139 -13.21 6.54 1.26
CA ALA A 139 -11.79 6.89 1.30
C ALA A 139 -11.32 7.41 -0.07
N PRO A 140 -10.30 8.29 -0.10
CA PRO A 140 -9.65 8.67 -1.36
C PRO A 140 -9.10 7.44 -2.09
N LYS A 141 -9.12 7.47 -3.42
CA LYS A 141 -8.52 6.41 -4.24
C LYS A 141 -7.02 6.28 -3.92
N GLY A 142 -6.58 5.05 -3.64
CA GLY A 142 -5.21 4.70 -3.23
C GLY A 142 -4.96 4.77 -1.72
N GLY A 143 -5.96 5.13 -0.92
CA GLY A 143 -5.90 5.14 0.55
C GLY A 143 -6.25 3.80 1.20
N ASP A 144 -6.07 3.72 2.53
CA ASP A 144 -6.49 2.59 3.37
C ASP A 144 -7.91 2.84 3.91
N LEU A 145 -8.82 1.89 3.67
CA LEU A 145 -10.20 1.98 4.17
C LEU A 145 -10.31 1.84 5.69
N ARG A 146 -9.31 1.24 6.36
CA ARG A 146 -9.25 1.18 7.83
C ARG A 146 -8.99 2.55 8.44
N GLU A 147 -8.36 3.44 7.68
CA GLU A 147 -8.05 4.83 8.06
C GLU A 147 -8.97 5.84 7.35
N ALA A 148 -10.11 5.38 6.84
CA ALA A 148 -10.98 6.20 6.01
C ALA A 148 -11.43 7.51 6.69
N ASP A 149 -11.27 8.61 5.97
CA ASP A 149 -11.66 9.94 6.41
C ASP A 149 -13.18 10.08 6.57
N TYR A 150 -13.97 9.29 5.82
CA TYR A 150 -15.42 9.36 5.84
C TYR A 150 -16.04 8.05 6.30
N SER A 151 -16.86 8.12 7.36
CA SER A 151 -17.78 7.04 7.71
C SER A 151 -19.13 7.58 8.18
N THR A 152 -20.21 6.88 7.85
CA THR A 152 -21.57 7.18 8.30
C THR A 152 -22.37 5.89 8.46
N GLN A 153 -23.56 5.99 9.04
CA GLN A 153 -24.53 4.89 9.10
C GLN A 153 -25.77 5.29 8.31
N PRO A 154 -26.46 4.34 7.65
CA PRO A 154 -27.72 4.65 7.02
C PRO A 154 -28.81 4.86 8.06
N ASP A 155 -29.88 5.57 7.68
CA ASP A 155 -31.07 5.73 8.50
C ASP A 155 -31.95 4.46 8.50
N THR A 156 -33.11 4.52 9.15
CA THR A 156 -34.06 3.40 9.25
C THR A 156 -34.70 2.99 7.93
N THR A 157 -34.45 3.71 6.84
CA THR A 157 -34.88 3.38 5.47
C THR A 157 -33.74 2.85 4.61
N GLY A 158 -32.52 2.81 5.15
CA GLY A 158 -31.31 2.46 4.42
C GLY A 158 -30.69 3.64 3.70
N ALA A 159 -31.28 4.84 3.77
CA ALA A 159 -30.76 6.03 3.11
C ALA A 159 -29.57 6.59 3.88
N PHE A 160 -28.59 7.12 3.15
CA PHE A 160 -27.43 7.77 3.75
C PHE A 160 -27.10 9.08 3.03
N GLU A 161 -26.49 10.00 3.77
CA GLU A 161 -25.83 11.19 3.24
C GLU A 161 -24.43 11.31 3.84
N ILE A 162 -23.44 11.55 2.98
CA ILE A 162 -22.09 11.96 3.37
C ILE A 162 -21.91 13.40 2.90
N GLY A 163 -21.92 14.35 3.82
CA GLY A 163 -21.66 15.76 3.56
C GLY A 163 -20.20 16.16 3.73
N GLY A 164 -19.85 17.32 3.19
CA GLY A 164 -18.51 17.91 3.34
C GLY A 164 -17.45 17.26 2.45
N VAL A 165 -17.83 16.62 1.34
CA VAL A 165 -16.89 15.89 0.47
C VAL A 165 -16.21 16.87 -0.48
N SER A 166 -14.88 16.85 -0.56
CA SER A 166 -14.12 17.63 -1.54
C SER A 166 -14.24 17.03 -2.94
N PRO A 167 -13.97 17.82 -4.01
CA PRO A 167 -13.67 17.26 -5.32
C PRO A 167 -12.55 16.22 -5.23
N GLY A 168 -12.71 15.10 -5.94
CA GLY A 168 -11.72 14.02 -5.92
C GLY A 168 -12.27 12.67 -6.38
N SER A 169 -11.36 11.72 -6.54
CA SER A 169 -11.68 10.32 -6.81
C SER A 169 -11.68 9.54 -5.50
N TYR A 170 -12.83 8.94 -5.18
CA TYR A 170 -13.04 8.18 -3.95
C TYR A 170 -13.51 6.76 -4.24
N LEU A 171 -13.42 5.92 -3.21
CA LEU A 171 -14.07 4.63 -3.16
C LEU A 171 -14.99 4.55 -1.96
N MET A 172 -16.12 3.88 -2.15
CA MET A 172 -17.13 3.68 -1.14
C MET A 172 -17.46 2.20 -1.00
N LEU A 173 -17.66 1.74 0.23
CA LEU A 173 -18.28 0.44 0.51
C LEU A 173 -19.16 0.52 1.76
N ALA A 174 -20.09 -0.42 1.89
CA ALA A 174 -20.83 -0.67 3.11
C ALA A 174 -20.44 -2.03 3.71
N THR A 175 -20.32 -2.09 5.03
CA THR A 175 -20.30 -3.35 5.78
C THR A 175 -21.45 -3.38 6.78
N ALA A 176 -21.92 -4.56 7.15
CA ALA A 176 -22.89 -4.74 8.24
C ALA A 176 -22.62 -6.06 8.97
N ALA A 177 -23.33 -6.29 10.08
CA ALA A 177 -23.22 -7.51 10.88
C ALA A 177 -21.76 -7.90 11.20
N ASP A 178 -20.98 -6.92 11.70
CA ASP A 178 -19.55 -7.09 12.02
C ASP A 178 -18.66 -7.57 10.86
N GLY A 179 -19.05 -7.26 9.62
CA GLY A 179 -18.31 -7.64 8.41
C GLY A 179 -18.81 -8.92 7.76
N ALA A 180 -19.78 -9.63 8.36
CA ALA A 180 -20.44 -10.77 7.73
C ALA A 180 -21.15 -10.39 6.43
N LEU A 181 -21.57 -9.13 6.30
CA LEU A 181 -22.08 -8.55 5.07
C LEU A 181 -21.16 -7.44 4.57
N SER A 182 -20.91 -7.43 3.26
CA SER A 182 -20.16 -6.36 2.59
C SER A 182 -20.78 -6.06 1.24
N SER A 183 -20.76 -4.80 0.82
CA SER A 183 -20.99 -4.44 -0.57
C SER A 183 -19.72 -4.63 -1.39
N ASP A 184 -19.87 -4.60 -2.71
CA ASP A 184 -18.76 -4.26 -3.59
C ASP A 184 -18.24 -2.86 -3.25
N ALA A 185 -16.94 -2.66 -3.44
CA ALA A 185 -16.36 -1.33 -3.41
C ALA A 185 -16.62 -0.64 -4.75
N ILE A 186 -17.21 0.54 -4.71
CA ILE A 186 -17.55 1.33 -5.89
C ILE A 186 -16.72 2.61 -5.95
N ALA A 187 -16.34 3.02 -7.16
CA ALA A 187 -15.68 4.30 -7.39
C ALA A 187 -16.70 5.44 -7.49
N VAL A 188 -16.42 6.54 -6.80
CA VAL A 188 -17.22 7.76 -6.80
C VAL A 188 -16.31 8.93 -7.13
N ASN A 189 -16.61 9.63 -8.22
CA ASN A 189 -15.86 10.83 -8.63
C ASN A 189 -16.71 12.06 -8.31
N VAL A 190 -16.22 12.89 -7.39
CA VAL A 190 -16.85 14.16 -7.03
C VAL A 190 -16.14 15.27 -7.81
N THR A 191 -16.90 16.05 -8.58
CA THR A 191 -16.36 17.16 -9.37
C THR A 191 -16.87 18.50 -8.83
N ASP A 192 -18.04 18.91 -9.28
CA ASP A 192 -18.61 20.25 -9.15
C ASP A 192 -20.09 20.22 -8.77
N SER A 193 -20.61 19.04 -8.40
CA SER A 193 -22.00 18.84 -8.00
C SER A 193 -22.15 17.71 -6.97
N ASP A 194 -23.29 17.71 -6.26
CA ASP A 194 -23.71 16.62 -5.38
C ASP A 194 -23.89 15.33 -6.20
N ILE A 195 -23.56 14.18 -5.60
CA ILE A 195 -23.76 12.86 -6.18
C ILE A 195 -24.98 12.21 -5.54
N ASP A 196 -25.99 11.91 -6.33
CA ASP A 196 -27.23 11.28 -5.88
C ASP A 196 -27.40 9.85 -6.44
N GLY A 197 -28.23 9.05 -5.77
CA GLY A 197 -28.66 7.74 -6.28
C GLY A 197 -27.63 6.62 -6.15
N VAL A 198 -26.61 6.79 -5.30
CA VAL A 198 -25.63 5.73 -5.02
C VAL A 198 -26.33 4.51 -4.41
N ARG A 199 -25.97 3.30 -4.84
CA ARG A 199 -26.53 2.05 -4.33
C ARG A 199 -25.42 1.13 -3.85
N LEU A 200 -25.46 0.78 -2.57
CA LEU A 200 -24.55 -0.18 -1.95
C LEU A 200 -25.34 -1.45 -1.63
N ALA A 201 -25.16 -2.48 -2.45
CA ALA A 201 -25.83 -3.76 -2.25
C ALA A 201 -24.97 -4.65 -1.33
N LEU A 202 -25.41 -4.86 -0.09
CA LEU A 202 -24.79 -5.79 0.85
C LEU A 202 -25.02 -7.23 0.38
N GLN A 203 -23.95 -8.02 0.42
CA GLN A 203 -23.93 -9.44 0.12
C GLN A 203 -23.21 -10.21 1.24
N ASP A 204 -23.53 -11.49 1.35
CA ASP A 204 -22.83 -12.40 2.26
C ASP A 204 -21.34 -12.46 1.91
N THR A 205 -20.52 -12.20 2.92
CA THR A 205 -19.12 -12.56 2.88
C THR A 205 -18.95 -14.02 3.24
N THR A 206 -17.84 -14.62 2.82
CA THR A 206 -17.54 -16.03 3.04
C THR A 206 -16.38 -16.23 4.01
N PHE A 207 -16.36 -17.41 4.60
CA PHE A 207 -15.21 -17.97 5.30
C PHE A 207 -14.41 -18.85 4.35
N ILE A 208 -13.09 -18.70 4.35
CA ILE A 208 -12.17 -19.51 3.54
C ILE A 208 -11.27 -20.29 4.50
N PRO A 209 -11.54 -21.59 4.74
CA PRO A 209 -10.66 -22.42 5.53
C PRO A 209 -9.35 -22.63 4.77
N GLY A 210 -8.27 -22.97 5.47
CA GLY A 210 -7.03 -23.33 4.82
C GLY A 210 -6.03 -24.00 5.74
N ARG A 211 -4.95 -24.50 5.14
CA ARG A 211 -3.84 -25.10 5.88
C ARG A 211 -2.50 -24.84 5.20
N LEU A 212 -1.52 -24.49 6.02
CA LEU A 212 -0.10 -24.45 5.68
C LEU A 212 0.49 -25.86 5.78
N PHE A 213 1.26 -26.25 4.77
CA PHE A 213 2.00 -27.50 4.72
C PHE A 213 3.48 -27.21 4.56
N LEU A 214 4.33 -27.95 5.28
CA LEU A 214 5.77 -27.93 5.09
C LEU A 214 6.17 -29.03 4.11
N GLU A 215 6.94 -28.70 3.09
CA GLU A 215 7.38 -29.68 2.10
C GLU A 215 8.48 -30.62 2.64
N GLY A 216 8.34 -31.91 2.35
CA GLY A 216 9.34 -32.92 2.66
C GLY A 216 9.55 -33.08 4.17
N SER A 217 10.81 -33.02 4.61
CA SER A 217 11.21 -33.14 6.02
C SER A 217 11.40 -31.80 6.73
N LEU A 218 10.95 -30.70 6.13
CA LEU A 218 11.07 -29.37 6.72
C LEU A 218 10.36 -29.33 8.08
N ARG A 219 11.09 -28.89 9.10
CA ARG A 219 10.55 -28.60 10.44
C ARG A 219 10.67 -27.12 10.70
N ALA A 220 9.53 -26.43 10.75
CA ALA A 220 9.44 -25.01 11.01
C ALA A 220 8.35 -24.74 12.04
N ASN A 221 8.58 -23.73 12.88
CA ASN A 221 7.56 -23.24 13.79
C ASN A 221 6.61 -22.33 13.01
N LEU A 222 5.31 -22.66 13.00
CA LEU A 222 4.27 -21.85 12.38
C LEU A 222 3.62 -20.86 13.36
N SER A 223 4.04 -20.86 14.63
CA SER A 223 3.56 -19.88 15.62
C SER A 223 3.86 -18.46 15.15
N GLY A 224 2.84 -17.61 15.13
CA GLY A 224 2.95 -16.21 14.71
C GLY A 224 2.88 -16.00 13.20
N VAL A 225 2.75 -17.05 12.38
CA VAL A 225 2.58 -16.93 10.92
C VAL A 225 1.14 -16.49 10.63
N HIS A 226 0.97 -15.34 9.97
CA HIS A 226 -0.34 -14.93 9.45
C HIS A 226 -0.46 -15.29 7.97
N VAL A 227 -1.63 -15.81 7.58
CA VAL A 227 -2.07 -15.85 6.20
C VAL A 227 -2.94 -14.62 5.95
N LYS A 228 -2.61 -13.86 4.90
CA LYS A 228 -3.24 -12.58 4.58
C LYS A 228 -3.81 -12.65 3.17
N LEU A 229 -5.08 -12.26 3.00
CA LEU A 229 -5.60 -11.86 1.70
C LEU A 229 -5.39 -10.36 1.54
N VAL A 230 -4.79 -9.97 0.43
CA VAL A 230 -4.64 -8.57 0.02
C VAL A 230 -5.48 -8.38 -1.22
N ARG A 231 -6.40 -7.42 -1.21
CA ARG A 231 -7.22 -7.16 -2.40
C ARG A 231 -6.31 -6.76 -3.57
N SER A 232 -6.53 -7.37 -4.73
CA SER A 232 -5.63 -7.20 -5.87
C SER A 232 -5.77 -5.85 -6.58
N SER A 233 -6.85 -5.10 -6.30
CA SER A 233 -7.09 -3.78 -6.86
C SER A 233 -6.13 -2.75 -6.28
N THR A 234 -5.53 -1.92 -7.13
CA THR A 234 -4.67 -0.80 -6.70
C THR A 234 -5.45 0.39 -6.15
N GLU A 235 -6.78 0.33 -6.17
CA GLU A 235 -7.63 1.46 -5.82
C GLU A 235 -7.76 1.64 -4.30
N PHE A 236 -7.51 0.62 -3.49
CA PHE A 236 -7.43 0.70 -2.02
C PHE A 236 -6.71 -0.50 -1.42
N ASP A 237 -6.17 -0.33 -0.20
CA ASP A 237 -5.71 -1.46 0.60
C ASP A 237 -6.88 -2.06 1.39
N GLN A 238 -7.11 -3.36 1.22
CA GLN A 238 -7.95 -4.15 2.11
C GLN A 238 -7.22 -5.45 2.39
N ARG A 239 -7.06 -5.72 3.69
CA ARG A 239 -6.38 -6.89 4.19
C ARG A 239 -7.30 -7.66 5.10
N ILE A 240 -7.37 -8.96 4.86
CA ILE A 240 -8.02 -9.94 5.73
C ILE A 240 -6.91 -10.87 6.20
N ASP A 241 -6.79 -11.10 7.50
CA ASP A 241 -5.72 -11.93 8.04
C ASP A 241 -6.24 -12.98 9.02
N ALA A 242 -5.54 -14.10 9.07
CA ALA A 242 -5.78 -15.19 9.99
C ALA A 242 -4.45 -15.71 10.51
N LEU A 243 -4.35 -15.85 11.84
CA LEU A 243 -3.21 -16.49 12.47
C LEU A 243 -3.27 -18.01 12.24
N ALA A 244 -2.16 -18.59 11.80
CA ALA A 244 -2.06 -20.04 11.66
C ALA A 244 -1.92 -20.72 13.02
N GLY A 245 -2.70 -21.78 13.23
CA GLY A 245 -2.54 -22.68 14.36
C GLY A 245 -1.24 -23.49 14.30
N PRO A 246 -0.87 -24.18 15.39
CA PRO A 246 0.33 -25.04 15.43
C PRO A 246 0.31 -26.18 14.39
N ASP A 247 -0.87 -26.61 13.97
CA ASP A 247 -1.09 -27.62 12.92
C ASP A 247 -1.13 -27.01 11.50
N GLY A 248 -0.89 -25.70 11.40
CA GLY A 248 -0.97 -24.92 10.16
C GLY A 248 -2.38 -24.56 9.70
N GLY A 249 -3.44 -24.94 10.44
CA GLY A 249 -4.82 -24.60 10.11
C GLY A 249 -5.13 -23.12 10.33
N PHE A 250 -5.98 -22.54 9.49
CA PHE A 250 -6.47 -21.17 9.63
C PHE A 250 -7.84 -21.01 8.94
N THR A 251 -8.57 -19.95 9.29
CA THR A 251 -9.80 -19.54 8.61
C THR A 251 -9.76 -18.05 8.36
N LEU A 252 -9.89 -17.65 7.10
CA LEU A 252 -10.04 -16.25 6.71
C LEU A 252 -11.52 -15.91 6.71
N GLU A 253 -11.91 -14.93 7.50
CA GLU A 253 -13.31 -14.51 7.68
C GLU A 253 -13.59 -13.23 6.89
N HIS A 254 -14.87 -12.93 6.63
CA HIS A 254 -15.30 -11.70 5.97
C HIS A 254 -14.72 -11.48 4.56
N VAL A 255 -14.54 -12.58 3.80
CA VAL A 255 -14.01 -12.53 2.44
C VAL A 255 -15.11 -12.19 1.45
N ALA A 256 -14.92 -11.15 0.62
CA ALA A 256 -15.90 -10.79 -0.40
C ALA A 256 -15.74 -11.72 -1.63
N PRO A 257 -16.76 -12.53 -2.00
CA PRO A 257 -16.62 -13.60 -2.99
C PRO A 257 -16.33 -13.09 -4.42
N LEU A 258 -16.74 -11.86 -4.74
CA LEU A 258 -16.56 -11.27 -6.07
C LEU A 258 -15.20 -10.55 -6.24
N ALA A 259 -14.48 -10.28 -5.15
CA ALA A 259 -13.21 -9.59 -5.19
C ALA A 259 -12.05 -10.53 -5.56
N GLU A 260 -11.05 -9.98 -6.25
CA GLU A 260 -9.79 -10.66 -6.50
C GLU A 260 -8.80 -10.39 -5.37
N TYR A 261 -8.12 -11.44 -4.93
CA TYR A 261 -7.14 -11.39 -3.86
C TYR A 261 -5.79 -11.98 -4.27
N ASP A 262 -4.75 -11.46 -3.65
CA ASP A 262 -3.45 -12.07 -3.54
C ASP A 262 -3.29 -12.67 -2.14
N VAL A 263 -2.66 -13.85 -2.07
CA VAL A 263 -2.39 -14.53 -0.81
C VAL A 263 -0.94 -14.27 -0.41
N ALA A 264 -0.76 -13.72 0.78
CA ALA A 264 0.53 -13.51 1.42
C ALA A 264 0.64 -14.35 2.70
N VAL A 265 1.84 -14.82 3.00
CA VAL A 265 2.18 -15.50 4.25
C VAL A 265 3.29 -14.69 4.90
N ASP A 266 3.09 -14.22 6.13
CA ASP A 266 4.00 -13.29 6.78
C ASP A 266 3.86 -13.32 8.32
N PRO A 267 4.96 -13.39 9.09
CA PRO A 267 6.32 -13.68 8.62
C PRO A 267 6.44 -15.11 8.09
N LEU A 268 7.34 -15.33 7.14
CA LEU A 268 7.74 -16.68 6.74
C LEU A 268 8.78 -17.23 7.72
N PRO A 269 8.75 -18.54 8.04
CA PRO A 269 9.85 -19.18 8.73
C PRO A 269 11.19 -18.94 8.00
N PRO A 270 12.31 -18.72 8.71
CA PRO A 270 13.60 -18.41 8.08
C PRO A 270 14.02 -19.45 7.04
N GLY A 271 14.50 -18.98 5.88
CA GLY A 271 14.97 -19.83 4.79
C GLY A 271 13.84 -20.57 4.03
N THR A 272 12.58 -20.19 4.23
CA THR A 272 11.44 -20.78 3.53
C THR A 272 10.80 -19.80 2.55
N TYR A 273 10.05 -20.35 1.59
CA TYR A 273 9.25 -19.59 0.64
C TYR A 273 7.93 -20.32 0.36
N VAL A 274 6.94 -19.62 -0.17
CA VAL A 274 5.69 -20.27 -0.59
C VAL A 274 5.89 -20.91 -1.97
N LYS A 275 5.92 -22.24 -1.99
CA LYS A 275 6.08 -23.04 -3.21
C LYS A 275 4.82 -23.10 -4.05
N SER A 276 3.66 -23.29 -3.40
CA SER A 276 2.38 -23.37 -4.11
C SER A 276 1.24 -22.83 -3.25
N ILE A 277 0.24 -22.25 -3.91
CA ILE A 277 -1.03 -21.86 -3.31
C ILE A 277 -2.09 -22.42 -4.24
N SER A 278 -2.96 -23.26 -3.71
CA SER A 278 -4.00 -23.92 -4.50
C SER A 278 -5.33 -23.87 -3.77
N SER A 279 -6.39 -23.75 -4.55
CA SER A 279 -7.76 -23.99 -4.11
C SER A 279 -8.33 -25.09 -4.99
N LEU A 280 -8.68 -26.23 -4.38
CA LEU A 280 -8.95 -27.48 -5.11
C LEU A 280 -7.80 -27.83 -6.07
N SER A 281 -8.09 -27.91 -7.38
CA SER A 281 -7.11 -28.19 -8.45
C SER A 281 -6.58 -26.92 -9.14
N ARG A 282 -6.99 -25.72 -8.71
CA ARG A 282 -6.59 -24.46 -9.32
C ARG A 282 -5.34 -23.92 -8.63
N ASP A 283 -4.31 -23.65 -9.41
CA ASP A 283 -3.16 -22.87 -8.97
C ASP A 283 -3.56 -21.39 -8.89
N ILE A 284 -3.38 -20.80 -7.71
CA ILE A 284 -3.62 -19.37 -7.45
C ILE A 284 -2.37 -18.66 -6.94
N LEU A 285 -1.21 -19.33 -7.02
CA LEU A 285 0.10 -18.78 -6.68
C LEU A 285 0.42 -17.45 -7.41
N PRO A 286 0.03 -17.23 -8.69
CA PRO A 286 0.27 -15.96 -9.36
C PRO A 286 -0.51 -14.76 -8.79
N GLY A 287 -1.53 -15.02 -7.96
CA GLY A 287 -2.38 -13.98 -7.38
C GLY A 287 -3.61 -13.64 -8.22
N LYS A 288 -4.21 -12.47 -7.98
CA LYS A 288 -5.44 -11.98 -8.66
C LYS A 288 -6.53 -13.03 -8.77
N SER A 289 -6.80 -13.72 -7.66
CA SER A 289 -7.68 -14.88 -7.65
C SER A 289 -8.95 -14.58 -6.87
N ARG A 290 -10.10 -14.86 -7.49
CA ARG A 290 -11.37 -14.96 -6.76
C ARG A 290 -11.38 -16.26 -5.97
N LEU A 291 -11.76 -16.17 -4.71
CA LEU A 291 -11.79 -17.31 -3.79
C LEU A 291 -13.25 -17.75 -3.62
N PRO A 292 -13.63 -18.93 -4.16
CA PRO A 292 -14.98 -19.43 -3.98
C PRO A 292 -15.24 -19.82 -2.52
N GLU A 293 -16.49 -19.66 -2.10
CA GLU A 293 -16.95 -19.98 -0.76
C GLU A 293 -16.61 -21.43 -0.36
N LEU A 294 -16.17 -21.60 0.90
CA LEU A 294 -15.86 -22.87 1.56
C LEU A 294 -14.82 -23.75 0.83
N GLN A 295 -14.12 -23.23 -0.18
CA GLN A 295 -13.04 -23.98 -0.84
C GLN A 295 -11.73 -23.81 -0.08
N PRO A 296 -11.14 -24.90 0.45
CA PRO A 296 -9.99 -24.77 1.33
C PRO A 296 -8.74 -24.33 0.56
N LEU A 297 -8.02 -23.36 1.12
CA LEU A 297 -6.71 -22.98 0.66
C LEU A 297 -5.66 -23.98 1.14
N ARG A 298 -4.94 -24.54 0.19
CA ARG A 298 -3.75 -25.35 0.44
C ARG A 298 -2.51 -24.53 0.07
N ILE A 299 -1.71 -24.19 1.09
CA ILE A 299 -0.48 -23.42 0.94
C ILE A 299 0.70 -24.30 1.32
N VAL A 300 1.68 -24.46 0.42
CA VAL A 300 2.90 -25.24 0.70
C VAL A 300 4.09 -24.31 0.86
N LEU A 301 4.74 -24.40 2.01
CA LEU A 301 6.03 -23.79 2.27
C LEU A 301 7.15 -24.80 1.99
N ALA A 302 8.20 -24.36 1.31
CA ALA A 302 9.38 -25.18 1.04
C ALA A 302 10.65 -24.45 1.50
N ALA A 303 11.71 -25.21 1.76
CA ALA A 303 13.01 -24.64 2.04
C ALA A 303 13.64 -24.11 0.74
N ALA A 304 14.16 -22.89 0.78
CA ALA A 304 15.05 -22.40 -0.26
C ALA A 304 16.47 -22.83 0.08
N THR A 305 17.00 -23.81 -0.64
CA THR A 305 18.32 -24.41 -0.37
C THR A 305 19.43 -23.84 -1.24
N ASP A 306 19.06 -23.20 -2.34
CA ASP A 306 20.01 -22.66 -3.31
C ASP A 306 20.51 -21.27 -2.92
N GLY A 307 21.65 -20.90 -3.50
CA GLY A 307 22.25 -19.58 -3.34
C GLY A 307 22.72 -19.03 -4.67
N LEU A 308 23.07 -17.74 -4.66
CA LEU A 308 23.61 -17.03 -5.82
C LEU A 308 24.80 -16.20 -5.38
N GLU A 309 25.92 -16.36 -6.09
CA GLU A 309 27.09 -15.48 -5.94
C GLU A 309 26.97 -14.34 -6.94
N VAL A 310 27.22 -13.12 -6.47
CA VAL A 310 27.06 -11.90 -7.24
C VAL A 310 28.31 -11.06 -7.07
N GLN A 311 28.91 -10.65 -8.19
CA GLN A 311 29.94 -9.63 -8.22
C GLN A 311 29.36 -8.36 -8.86
N VAL A 312 29.55 -7.21 -8.23
CA VAL A 312 29.07 -5.93 -8.75
C VAL A 312 30.24 -5.02 -9.10
N THR A 313 30.16 -4.39 -10.27
CA THR A 313 31.19 -3.44 -10.76
C THR A 313 30.63 -2.07 -11.13
N LYS A 314 31.43 -1.02 -10.90
CA LYS A 314 31.17 0.36 -11.30
C LYS A 314 32.38 0.88 -12.07
N GLY A 315 32.23 1.18 -13.35
CA GLY A 315 33.35 1.62 -14.19
C GLY A 315 34.46 0.58 -14.42
N GLY A 316 34.20 -0.69 -14.12
CA GLY A 316 35.19 -1.79 -14.21
C GLY A 316 35.75 -2.22 -12.85
N ASP A 317 35.63 -1.38 -11.82
CA ASP A 317 36.10 -1.68 -10.47
C ASP A 317 35.01 -2.32 -9.61
N ALA A 318 35.41 -3.05 -8.56
CA ALA A 318 34.48 -3.62 -7.59
C ALA A 318 33.68 -2.53 -6.85
N ALA A 319 32.38 -2.74 -6.66
CA ALA A 319 31.49 -1.75 -6.04
C ALA A 319 30.86 -2.27 -4.74
N ALA A 320 31.27 -1.68 -3.62
CA ALA A 320 30.80 -2.01 -2.27
C ALA A 320 29.51 -1.28 -1.89
N GLY A 321 28.69 -1.86 -1.01
CA GLY A 321 27.46 -1.25 -0.51
C GLY A 321 26.32 -1.13 -1.53
N MET A 322 26.44 -1.81 -2.68
CA MET A 322 25.43 -1.78 -3.74
C MET A 322 24.27 -2.71 -3.38
N GLN A 323 23.04 -2.24 -3.55
CA GLN A 323 21.86 -3.06 -3.33
C GLN A 323 21.58 -3.93 -4.56
N VAL A 324 21.72 -5.24 -4.39
CA VAL A 324 21.35 -6.24 -5.39
C VAL A 324 19.90 -6.63 -5.18
N VAL A 325 19.14 -6.70 -6.28
CA VAL A 325 17.74 -7.14 -6.27
C VAL A 325 17.53 -8.20 -7.34
N LEU A 326 16.97 -9.35 -6.94
CA LEU A 326 16.41 -10.35 -7.82
C LEU A 326 14.90 -10.13 -7.95
N VAL A 327 14.46 -9.76 -9.15
CA VAL A 327 13.05 -9.65 -9.53
C VAL A 327 12.61 -10.98 -10.12
N PRO A 328 11.54 -11.62 -9.62
CA PRO A 328 11.10 -12.91 -10.13
C PRO A 328 10.47 -12.80 -11.52
N ASP A 329 10.32 -13.96 -12.16
CA ASP A 329 9.53 -14.14 -13.38
C ASP A 329 8.17 -13.40 -13.31
N PRO A 330 7.66 -12.85 -14.44
CA PRO A 330 6.39 -12.12 -14.47
C PRO A 330 5.22 -12.79 -13.75
N SER A 331 5.13 -14.13 -13.80
CA SER A 331 4.07 -14.90 -13.13
C SER A 331 4.11 -14.83 -11.59
N LEU A 332 5.26 -14.49 -11.00
CA LEU A 332 5.48 -14.48 -9.54
C LEU A 332 5.75 -13.07 -8.99
N ARG A 333 5.62 -12.03 -9.82
CA ARG A 333 5.87 -10.62 -9.43
C ARG A 333 4.94 -10.08 -8.34
N ARG A 334 3.81 -10.73 -8.10
CA ARG A 334 2.90 -10.40 -6.98
C ARG A 334 3.29 -11.10 -5.67
N ARG A 335 4.42 -11.80 -5.62
CA ARG A 335 4.89 -12.55 -4.44
C ARG A 335 6.10 -11.88 -3.82
N ALA A 336 5.91 -11.17 -2.71
CA ALA A 336 6.98 -10.46 -2.00
C ALA A 336 8.14 -11.39 -1.60
N ASP A 337 7.84 -12.61 -1.17
CA ASP A 337 8.80 -13.67 -0.82
C ASP A 337 9.64 -14.18 -2.00
N ARG A 338 9.33 -13.74 -3.22
CA ARG A 338 10.11 -14.04 -4.44
C ARG A 338 11.01 -12.88 -4.85
N TYR A 339 11.02 -11.77 -4.11
CA TYR A 339 12.01 -10.71 -4.31
C TYR A 339 13.14 -10.92 -3.31
N ILE A 340 14.35 -11.12 -3.83
CA ILE A 340 15.52 -11.36 -2.99
C ILE A 340 16.44 -10.15 -3.08
N THR A 341 16.86 -9.65 -1.92
CA THR A 341 17.72 -8.46 -1.84
C THR A 341 18.93 -8.71 -0.97
N GLY A 342 20.05 -8.05 -1.26
CA GLY A 342 21.24 -8.03 -0.42
C GLY A 342 22.14 -6.86 -0.76
N PHE A 343 23.19 -6.65 0.02
CA PHE A 343 24.17 -5.58 -0.17
C PHE A 343 25.57 -6.15 -0.37
N THR A 344 26.33 -5.61 -1.33
CA THR A 344 27.71 -6.05 -1.55
C THR A 344 28.65 -5.64 -0.42
N GLY A 345 29.62 -6.50 -0.13
CA GLY A 345 30.73 -6.23 0.77
C GLY A 345 31.80 -5.33 0.14
N GLU A 346 32.90 -5.10 0.87
CA GLU A 346 33.99 -4.21 0.43
C GLU A 346 34.65 -4.64 -0.89
N SER A 347 34.66 -5.94 -1.19
CA SER A 347 35.22 -6.47 -2.45
C SER A 347 34.21 -6.51 -3.60
N GLY A 348 33.03 -5.88 -3.43
CA GLY A 348 31.96 -5.85 -4.42
C GLY A 348 31.24 -7.19 -4.61
N ASP A 349 31.52 -8.16 -3.75
CA ASP A 349 30.91 -9.48 -3.73
C ASP A 349 29.66 -9.50 -2.83
N LEU A 350 28.72 -10.37 -3.17
CA LEU A 350 27.54 -10.69 -2.36
C LEU A 350 27.21 -12.16 -2.55
N ARG A 351 26.94 -12.84 -1.44
CA ARG A 351 26.33 -14.17 -1.45
C ARG A 351 24.88 -14.07 -0.99
N LEU A 352 23.95 -14.25 -1.93
CA LEU A 352 22.55 -14.44 -1.60
C LEU A 352 22.35 -15.90 -1.18
N THR A 353 21.77 -16.08 0.01
CA THR A 353 21.45 -17.39 0.58
C THR A 353 19.94 -17.59 0.57
N ALA A 354 19.50 -18.86 0.57
CA ALA A 354 18.09 -19.21 0.58
C ALA A 354 17.28 -18.54 -0.56
N VAL A 355 17.82 -18.59 -1.78
CA VAL A 355 17.15 -18.09 -2.97
C VAL A 355 16.16 -19.14 -3.46
N PRO A 356 14.84 -18.84 -3.54
CA PRO A 356 13.87 -19.82 -4.03
C PRO A 356 14.18 -20.24 -5.48
N PRO A 357 14.00 -21.52 -5.85
CA PRO A 357 14.13 -21.95 -7.23
C PRO A 357 13.21 -21.16 -8.17
N GLY A 358 13.74 -20.81 -9.34
CA GLY A 358 13.01 -20.05 -10.35
C GLY A 358 13.90 -19.20 -11.25
N ARG A 359 13.24 -18.50 -12.17
CA ARG A 359 13.85 -17.51 -13.06
C ARG A 359 13.74 -16.11 -12.44
N TYR A 360 14.83 -15.36 -12.52
CA TYR A 360 14.94 -14.01 -12.01
C TYR A 360 15.63 -13.10 -13.02
N THR A 361 15.34 -11.80 -12.89
CA THR A 361 16.13 -10.72 -13.45
C THR A 361 16.85 -10.00 -12.31
N ALA A 362 18.17 -9.96 -12.37
CA ALA A 362 19.03 -9.35 -11.37
C ALA A 362 19.44 -7.92 -11.77
N TYR A 363 19.43 -7.02 -10.79
CA TYR A 363 19.86 -5.62 -10.89
C TYR A 363 20.77 -5.26 -9.71
N ALA A 364 21.65 -4.30 -9.90
CA ALA A 364 22.47 -3.72 -8.83
C ALA A 364 22.31 -2.19 -8.82
N PHE A 365 21.83 -1.64 -7.71
CA PHE A 365 21.60 -0.22 -7.52
C PHE A 365 22.61 0.36 -6.54
N GLU A 366 23.16 1.52 -6.86
CA GLU A 366 23.97 2.30 -5.91
C GLU A 366 23.11 2.80 -4.74
N GLN A 367 21.91 3.27 -5.05
CA GLN A 367 20.89 3.65 -4.08
C GLN A 367 19.52 3.44 -4.72
N ILE A 368 18.55 2.93 -3.97
CA ILE A 368 17.18 2.81 -4.43
C ILE A 368 16.25 2.99 -3.22
N GLU A 369 15.11 3.62 -3.42
CA GLU A 369 14.13 3.78 -2.35
C GLU A 369 13.60 2.41 -1.87
N PRO A 370 13.35 2.22 -0.56
CA PRO A 370 12.82 0.97 -0.04
C PRO A 370 11.57 0.48 -0.80
N GLY A 371 11.66 -0.73 -1.35
CA GLY A 371 10.58 -1.35 -2.11
C GLY A 371 10.38 -0.81 -3.52
N ALA A 372 11.06 0.28 -3.93
CA ALA A 372 10.86 0.84 -5.27
C ALA A 372 11.17 -0.15 -6.39
N TYR A 373 12.03 -1.14 -6.15
CA TYR A 373 12.26 -2.25 -7.08
C TYR A 373 10.99 -3.04 -7.45
N TYR A 374 9.91 -3.00 -6.66
CA TYR A 374 8.62 -3.55 -7.06
C TYR A 374 8.04 -2.83 -8.28
N ALA A 375 8.36 -1.55 -8.51
CA ALA A 375 7.93 -0.82 -9.70
C ALA A 375 8.43 -1.46 -11.00
N LEU A 376 9.59 -2.14 -10.98
CA LEU A 376 10.10 -2.92 -12.13
C LEU A 376 9.12 -4.02 -12.56
N ALA A 377 8.21 -4.40 -11.67
CA ALA A 377 7.26 -5.47 -11.89
C ALA A 377 6.04 -5.04 -12.71
N TYR A 378 5.60 -3.79 -12.57
CA TYR A 378 4.35 -3.27 -13.14
C TYR A 378 4.49 -1.95 -13.90
N SER A 379 5.64 -1.28 -13.87
CA SER A 379 5.94 -0.11 -14.70
C SER A 379 6.85 -0.52 -15.86
N ALA A 380 6.30 -0.51 -17.08
CA ALA A 380 7.10 -0.74 -18.28
C ALA A 380 8.19 0.33 -18.47
N ALA A 381 7.92 1.56 -18.05
CA ALA A 381 8.92 2.64 -18.08
C ALA A 381 10.10 2.31 -17.15
N ALA A 382 9.82 1.86 -15.91
CA ALA A 382 10.85 1.47 -14.95
C ALA A 382 11.68 0.27 -15.45
N ASP A 383 11.01 -0.78 -15.95
CA ASP A 383 11.67 -1.97 -16.49
C ASP A 383 12.55 -1.64 -17.70
N ASN A 384 12.02 -0.84 -18.65
CA ASN A 384 12.76 -0.42 -19.84
C ASN A 384 13.98 0.44 -19.49
N ARG A 385 13.87 1.32 -18.49
CA ARG A 385 14.93 2.27 -18.10
C ARG A 385 16.25 1.59 -17.71
N PHE A 386 16.18 0.39 -17.11
CA PHE A 386 17.36 -0.31 -16.59
C PHE A 386 17.65 -1.64 -17.30
N ARG A 387 16.94 -1.94 -18.39
CA ARG A 387 17.03 -3.22 -19.09
C ARG A 387 18.44 -3.53 -19.60
N ASP A 388 19.20 -2.50 -19.98
CA ASP A 388 20.58 -2.64 -20.46
C ASP A 388 21.59 -3.07 -19.37
N ARG A 389 21.19 -2.98 -18.09
CA ARG A 389 21.96 -3.42 -16.91
C ARG A 389 21.35 -4.64 -16.21
N ALA A 390 20.26 -5.20 -16.76
CA ALA A 390 19.59 -6.38 -16.25
C ALA A 390 20.31 -7.67 -16.64
N VAL A 391 20.42 -8.62 -15.71
CA VAL A 391 20.96 -9.96 -16.00
C VAL A 391 19.93 -11.03 -15.67
N SER A 392 19.60 -11.88 -16.64
CA SER A 392 18.71 -13.02 -16.40
C SER A 392 19.46 -14.18 -15.74
N VAL A 393 18.88 -14.76 -14.70
CA VAL A 393 19.46 -15.90 -13.97
C VAL A 393 18.38 -16.93 -13.64
N THR A 394 18.75 -18.20 -13.59
CA THR A 394 17.88 -19.31 -13.17
C THR A 394 18.55 -20.06 -12.04
N VAL A 395 17.84 -20.17 -10.92
CA VAL A 395 18.27 -20.79 -9.66
C VAL A 395 17.49 -22.10 -9.47
N GLY A 396 18.17 -23.16 -9.01
CA GLY A 396 17.57 -24.47 -8.72
C GLY A 396 17.84 -25.60 -9.73
N ASP A 397 18.33 -25.28 -10.93
CA ASP A 397 18.54 -26.29 -11.99
C ASP A 397 19.98 -26.82 -12.11
N SER A 398 20.99 -26.15 -11.51
CA SER A 398 22.39 -26.56 -11.65
C SER A 398 23.33 -25.74 -10.75
N GLY A 399 23.53 -26.16 -9.49
CA GLY A 399 24.54 -25.59 -8.57
C GLY A 399 24.45 -24.08 -8.30
N THR A 400 25.31 -23.60 -7.42
CA THR A 400 25.48 -22.15 -7.19
C THR A 400 26.04 -21.51 -8.45
N LYS A 401 25.32 -20.53 -9.01
CA LYS A 401 25.80 -19.74 -10.16
C LYS A 401 26.41 -18.43 -9.66
N ALA A 402 27.50 -18.01 -10.30
CA ALA A 402 28.05 -16.68 -10.15
C ALA A 402 27.55 -15.80 -11.29
N ILE A 403 27.09 -14.58 -10.99
CA ILE A 403 26.75 -13.57 -11.97
C ILE A 403 27.53 -12.29 -11.72
N GLN A 404 27.73 -11.49 -12.78
CA GLN A 404 28.31 -10.16 -12.68
C GLN A 404 27.23 -9.12 -13.02
N LEU A 405 27.15 -8.06 -12.23
CA LEU A 405 26.21 -6.95 -12.42
C LEU A 405 26.97 -5.64 -12.56
N ARG A 406 26.42 -4.74 -13.39
CA ARG A 406 26.89 -3.37 -13.50
C ARG A 406 25.98 -2.46 -12.67
N VAL A 407 26.58 -1.54 -11.94
CA VAL A 407 25.84 -0.59 -11.09
C VAL A 407 24.91 0.30 -11.90
N ILE A 408 23.70 0.49 -11.40
CA ILE A 408 22.77 1.56 -11.74
C ILE A 408 23.05 2.73 -10.77
N PRO A 409 23.58 3.87 -11.26
CA PRO A 409 23.96 5.02 -10.43
C PRO A 409 22.76 5.64 -9.70
N ALA A 410 23.02 6.21 -8.52
CA ALA A 410 21.99 6.86 -7.70
C ALA A 410 21.27 8.02 -8.41
N ALA A 411 21.95 8.71 -9.33
CA ALA A 411 21.36 9.77 -10.15
C ALA A 411 20.24 9.27 -11.07
N GLU A 412 20.25 7.97 -11.44
CA GLU A 412 19.23 7.36 -12.29
C GLU A 412 18.04 6.79 -11.50
N THR A 413 18.10 6.79 -10.17
CA THR A 413 17.02 6.37 -9.28
C THR A 413 16.49 7.52 -8.43
N ALA A 414 17.14 8.69 -8.49
CA ALA A 414 16.71 9.90 -7.82
C ALA A 414 15.35 10.38 -8.38
N GLY A 415 14.41 10.71 -7.49
CA GLY A 415 13.06 11.16 -7.87
C GLY A 415 12.05 10.04 -8.15
N GLY A 416 12.37 8.79 -7.81
CA GLY A 416 11.50 7.64 -8.00
C GLY A 416 11.68 6.91 -9.35
N LEU A 417 10.88 5.85 -9.55
CA LEU A 417 10.97 4.96 -10.72
C LEU A 417 9.79 5.09 -11.70
N GLN A 418 8.98 6.14 -11.60
CA GLN A 418 7.82 6.36 -12.47
C GLN A 418 8.06 7.44 -13.52
#